data_AF-A0A117SP07-F1
#
_entry.id   AF-A0A117SP07-F1
#
_cell.length_a   1.000
_cell.length_b   1.000
_cell.length_c   1.000
_cell.angle_alpha   90.00
_cell.angle_beta   90.00
_cell.angle_gamma   90.00
#
_symmetry.space_group_name_H-M   'P 1'
#
loop_
_entity.id
_entity.type
_entity.pdbx_description
1 polymer ?
#
loop_
_entity_poly.entity_id
_entity_poly.type
_entity_poly.pdbx_seq_one_letter_code
_entity_poly.pdbx_strand_id
1 'polypeptide(L)'
;MTQLAFRPLEPLRFGLRNLGGVDVFGVDEVAYIPPPTAVLGTLGALLGLGADVDCAWRDGYDFSDLKSLVKKMADADLTLATRSDEPVLWGPLLSIRGEHLLPVGEYALPVSLAGEYVKKAVEYYEGKEDAAKEAANLLRHMAAASERIGVQLDVGKTVRYMYRAKYVAYVDDVEMLFWARLVRKLDRAVVRLGGEGRLAAVEAKEEGALPAGSQRGQYAIALQPVLIYSDKPVANVDGGGWA
;
A
#
# COMPACT_ATOMS: atom_id res chain seq x y z
N MET A 1 -6.74 -7.59 -16.29
CA MET A 1 -5.67 -7.37 -15.29
C MET A 1 -5.66 -8.55 -14.34
N THR A 2 -4.48 -9.01 -13.91
CA THR A 2 -4.36 -10.14 -13.00
C THR A 2 -4.63 -9.69 -11.56
N GLN A 3 -5.53 -10.37 -10.87
CA GLN A 3 -5.74 -10.14 -9.44
C GLN A 3 -4.67 -10.89 -8.63
N LEU A 4 -3.99 -10.17 -7.76
CA LEU A 4 -2.97 -10.67 -6.85
C LEU A 4 -3.53 -10.63 -5.43
N ALA A 5 -3.55 -11.77 -4.76
CA ALA A 5 -3.93 -11.87 -3.36
C ALA A 5 -2.68 -12.07 -2.49
N PHE A 6 -2.39 -11.11 -1.63
CA PHE A 6 -1.35 -11.21 -0.61
C PHE A 6 -1.99 -11.58 0.72
N ARG A 7 -1.65 -12.75 1.24
CA ARG A 7 -2.05 -13.23 2.56
C ARG A 7 -0.88 -13.09 3.53
N PRO A 8 -0.95 -12.22 4.55
CA PRO A 8 0.06 -12.15 5.61
C PRO A 8 0.23 -13.52 6.27
N LEU A 9 1.47 -14.03 6.37
CA LEU A 9 1.77 -15.27 7.11
C LEU A 9 2.13 -14.98 8.57
N GLU A 10 2.36 -13.70 8.88
CA GLU A 10 2.77 -13.19 10.16
C GLU A 10 2.52 -11.67 10.21
N PRO A 11 2.65 -11.01 11.38
CA PRO A 11 2.52 -9.55 11.45
C PRO A 11 3.48 -8.86 10.48
N LEU A 12 3.02 -7.88 9.70
CA LEU A 12 3.83 -7.20 8.69
C LEU A 12 4.35 -5.85 9.19
N ARG A 13 5.31 -5.24 8.50
CA ARG A 13 5.83 -3.91 8.85
C ARG A 13 5.99 -3.05 7.60
N PHE A 14 5.28 -1.93 7.58
CA PHE A 14 5.35 -0.92 6.53
C PHE A 14 5.70 0.41 7.17
N GLY A 15 6.98 0.65 7.46
CA GLY A 15 7.42 1.87 8.14
C GLY A 15 7.08 3.12 7.33
N LEU A 16 6.46 4.12 7.97
CA LEU A 16 6.11 5.41 7.36
C LEU A 16 7.17 6.48 7.57
N ARG A 17 8.09 6.26 8.51
CA ARG A 17 9.17 7.20 8.83
C ARG A 17 10.51 6.48 8.79
N ASN A 18 11.56 7.27 8.57
CA ASN A 18 12.92 6.82 8.81
C ASN A 18 13.06 6.39 10.27
N LEU A 19 13.94 5.42 10.53
CA LEU A 19 14.30 5.05 11.89
C LEU A 19 14.79 6.31 12.62
N GLY A 20 14.18 6.59 13.77
CA GLY A 20 14.62 7.69 14.62
C GLY A 20 16.07 7.47 15.05
N GLY A 21 16.85 8.56 15.10
CA GLY A 21 18.18 8.55 15.71
C GLY A 21 18.10 8.26 17.21
N VAL A 22 19.25 8.21 17.88
CA VAL A 22 19.34 8.00 19.34
C VAL A 22 18.48 8.98 20.16
N ASP A 23 18.20 10.16 19.59
CA ASP A 23 17.38 11.21 20.19
C ASP A 23 15.86 10.95 20.09
N VAL A 24 15.44 10.04 19.21
CA VAL A 24 14.03 9.73 18.92
C VAL A 24 13.85 8.21 18.85
N PHE A 25 14.23 7.52 19.92
CA PHE A 25 13.89 6.11 20.15
C PHE A 25 12.35 5.87 20.21
N GLY A 26 11.56 6.95 20.18
CA GLY A 26 10.16 7.06 20.56
C GLY A 26 9.12 7.08 19.41
N VAL A 27 9.50 7.37 18.16
CA VAL A 27 8.50 7.63 17.10
C VAL A 27 8.66 6.62 15.97
N ASP A 28 7.94 5.51 16.09
CA ASP A 28 7.77 4.54 15.02
C ASP A 28 6.30 4.48 14.60
N GLU A 29 6.09 4.49 13.29
CA GLU A 29 4.79 4.60 12.66
C GLU A 29 4.72 3.65 11.47
N VAL A 30 3.60 2.96 11.33
CA VAL A 30 3.41 1.93 10.30
C VAL A 30 2.13 2.19 9.53
N ALA A 31 2.16 1.92 8.22
CA ALA A 31 0.96 1.76 7.45
C ALA A 31 0.33 0.40 7.77
N TYR A 32 -0.99 0.36 7.84
CA TYR A 32 -1.76 -0.88 8.09
C TYR A 32 -1.86 -1.76 6.85
N ILE A 33 -1.46 -1.24 5.69
CA ILE A 33 -1.60 -1.84 4.38
C ILE A 33 -0.33 -1.53 3.58
N PRO A 34 0.17 -2.47 2.75
CA PRO A 34 1.35 -2.22 1.95
C PRO A 34 1.11 -1.06 0.99
N PRO A 35 2.01 -0.04 0.96
CA PRO A 35 1.94 0.99 -0.06
C PRO A 35 2.20 0.38 -1.45
N PRO A 36 1.73 1.02 -2.54
CA PRO A 36 1.92 0.50 -3.90
C PRO A 36 3.40 0.27 -4.24
N THR A 37 4.30 1.09 -3.71
CA THR A 37 5.75 0.94 -3.87
C THR A 37 6.28 -0.35 -3.26
N ALA A 38 5.79 -0.78 -2.10
CA ALA A 38 6.19 -2.04 -1.47
C ALA A 38 5.74 -3.24 -2.31
N VAL A 39 4.52 -3.19 -2.85
CA VAL A 39 3.98 -4.23 -3.74
C VAL A 39 4.78 -4.31 -5.04
N LEU A 40 5.06 -3.16 -5.66
CA LEU A 40 5.88 -3.08 -6.87
C LEU A 40 7.31 -3.62 -6.62
N GLY A 41 7.91 -3.29 -5.48
CA GLY A 41 9.21 -3.84 -5.08
C GLY A 41 9.20 -5.37 -4.93
N THR A 42 8.18 -5.91 -4.26
CA THR A 42 8.00 -7.37 -4.13
C THR A 42 7.78 -8.03 -5.50
N LEU A 43 6.98 -7.44 -6.38
CA LEU A 43 6.77 -7.94 -7.74
C LEU A 43 8.05 -7.89 -8.57
N GLY A 44 8.83 -6.82 -8.45
CA GLY A 44 10.15 -6.72 -9.09
C GLY A 44 11.07 -7.85 -8.66
N ALA A 45 11.19 -8.09 -7.35
CA ALA A 45 11.99 -9.19 -6.81
C ALA A 45 11.54 -10.56 -7.34
N LEU A 46 10.22 -10.81 -7.39
CA LEU A 46 9.65 -12.05 -7.97
C LEU A 46 9.96 -12.22 -9.46
N LEU A 47 10.00 -11.13 -10.21
CA LEU A 47 10.32 -11.11 -11.64
C LEU A 47 11.83 -11.08 -11.93
N GLY A 48 12.66 -11.31 -10.89
CA GLY A 48 14.11 -11.32 -11.00
C GLY A 48 14.69 -9.96 -11.41
N LEU A 49 14.02 -8.86 -11.04
CA LEU A 49 14.63 -7.52 -11.01
C LEU A 49 15.36 -7.41 -9.68
N GLY A 50 16.60 -7.90 -9.65
CA GLY A 50 17.50 -7.71 -8.53
C GLY A 50 18.12 -6.32 -8.52
N ALA A 51 19.00 -6.08 -7.55
CA ALA A 51 19.83 -4.89 -7.45
C ALA A 51 20.86 -4.74 -8.59
N ASP A 52 20.85 -5.64 -9.56
CA ASP A 52 21.73 -5.67 -10.75
C ASP A 52 21.25 -4.73 -11.86
N VAL A 53 20.15 -3.98 -11.65
CA VAL A 53 19.91 -2.80 -12.47
C VAL A 53 21.09 -1.88 -12.21
N ASP A 54 21.96 -1.72 -13.20
CA ASP A 54 23.09 -0.80 -13.16
C ASP A 54 22.53 0.62 -13.09
N CYS A 55 22.13 1.01 -11.89
CA CYS A 55 21.80 2.37 -11.52
C CYS A 55 23.13 3.10 -11.44
N ALA A 56 23.76 3.32 -12.60
CA ALA A 56 24.91 4.18 -12.70
C ALA A 56 24.45 5.57 -12.25
N TRP A 57 24.66 5.88 -10.96
CA TRP A 57 24.36 7.15 -10.31
C TRP A 57 25.13 8.34 -10.90
N ARG A 58 25.77 8.16 -12.06
CA ARG A 58 26.75 9.09 -12.60
C ARG A 58 26.17 10.22 -13.43
N ASP A 59 24.93 10.13 -13.92
CA ASP A 59 24.31 11.23 -14.69
C ASP A 59 22.79 11.26 -14.51
N GLY A 60 22.30 11.69 -13.33
CA GLY A 60 20.87 11.85 -13.07
C GLY A 60 20.09 10.52 -12.98
N TYR A 61 19.30 10.37 -11.92
CA TYR A 61 18.45 9.19 -11.80
C TYR A 61 17.26 9.29 -12.77
N ASP A 62 17.23 8.42 -13.78
CA ASP A 62 16.17 8.36 -14.81
C ASP A 62 15.15 7.24 -14.56
N PHE A 63 14.97 6.81 -13.31
CA PHE A 63 13.99 5.78 -12.92
C PHE A 63 14.11 4.48 -13.76
N SER A 64 15.33 4.09 -14.14
CA SER A 64 15.60 2.95 -15.04
C SER A 64 15.13 1.61 -14.47
N ASP A 65 15.18 1.48 -13.14
CA ASP A 65 14.62 0.38 -12.36
C ASP A 65 13.10 0.30 -12.49
N LEU A 66 12.38 1.42 -12.34
CA LEU A 66 10.93 1.48 -12.49
C LEU A 66 10.49 1.24 -13.94
N LYS A 67 11.21 1.80 -14.91
CA LYS A 67 10.99 1.54 -16.34
C LYS A 67 11.17 0.06 -16.65
N SER A 68 12.25 -0.55 -16.15
CA SER A 68 12.51 -1.99 -16.31
C SER A 68 11.44 -2.84 -15.63
N LEU A 69 10.95 -2.42 -14.46
CA LEU A 69 9.85 -3.07 -13.76
C LEU A 69 8.58 -3.09 -14.60
N VAL A 70 8.16 -1.92 -15.08
CA VAL A 70 6.93 -1.84 -15.87
C VAL A 70 7.08 -2.51 -17.23
N LYS A 71 8.25 -2.47 -17.85
CA LYS A 71 8.52 -3.24 -19.06
C LYS A 71 8.39 -4.74 -18.82
N LYS A 72 8.96 -5.27 -17.73
CA LYS A 72 8.83 -6.70 -17.39
C LYS A 72 7.41 -7.09 -16.94
N MET A 73 6.70 -6.21 -16.24
CA MET A 73 5.35 -6.47 -15.74
C MET A 73 4.30 -6.37 -16.84
N ALA A 74 4.31 -5.29 -17.61
CA ALA A 74 3.21 -4.89 -18.49
C ALA A 74 3.60 -4.81 -19.98
N ASP A 75 4.85 -5.09 -20.34
CA ASP A 75 5.43 -4.84 -21.68
C ASP A 75 5.17 -3.42 -22.19
N ALA A 76 5.17 -2.45 -21.26
CA ALA A 76 4.93 -1.06 -21.54
C ALA A 76 6.17 -0.23 -21.22
N ASP A 77 6.41 0.80 -22.04
CA ASP A 77 7.48 1.76 -21.81
C ASP A 77 6.94 2.95 -21.01
N LEU A 78 7.56 3.23 -19.87
CA LEU A 78 7.21 4.36 -19.01
C LEU A 78 8.02 5.60 -19.34
N THR A 79 7.33 6.70 -19.50
CA THR A 79 7.88 8.07 -19.51
C THR A 79 7.16 8.91 -18.47
N LEU A 80 7.76 10.02 -18.02
CA LEU A 80 7.10 10.97 -17.11
C LEU A 80 5.82 11.59 -17.71
N ALA A 81 5.67 11.54 -19.04
CA ALA A 81 4.47 12.00 -19.75
C ALA A 81 3.40 10.90 -19.91
N THR A 82 3.66 9.66 -19.47
CA THR A 82 2.74 8.54 -19.67
C THR A 82 1.49 8.75 -18.83
N ARG A 83 0.35 8.90 -19.51
CA ARG A 83 -0.98 8.86 -18.91
C ARG A 83 -1.66 7.59 -19.39
N SER A 84 -2.28 6.86 -18.47
CA SER A 84 -3.00 5.62 -18.79
C SER A 84 -4.30 5.59 -18.01
N ASP A 85 -5.39 5.30 -18.71
CA ASP A 85 -6.68 4.97 -18.10
C ASP A 85 -6.65 3.57 -17.45
N GLU A 86 -5.63 2.77 -17.77
CA GLU A 86 -5.37 1.45 -17.20
C GLU A 86 -4.10 1.49 -16.34
N PRO A 87 -4.22 1.57 -15.00
CA PRO A 87 -3.05 1.59 -14.12
C PRO A 87 -2.25 0.27 -14.19
N VAL A 88 -0.93 0.36 -14.00
CA VAL A 88 -0.07 -0.84 -13.90
C VAL A 88 -0.40 -1.66 -12.65
N LEU A 89 -0.78 -0.98 -11.57
CA LEU A 89 -1.18 -1.55 -10.29
C LEU A 89 -2.35 -0.76 -9.71
N TRP A 90 -3.40 -1.44 -9.30
CA TRP A 90 -4.58 -0.87 -8.65
C TRP A 90 -4.88 -1.59 -7.33
N GLY A 91 -5.48 -0.89 -6.37
CA GLY A 91 -5.83 -1.41 -5.04
C GLY A 91 -4.99 -0.81 -3.91
N PRO A 92 -5.09 -1.30 -2.67
CA PRO A 92 -5.71 -2.57 -2.35
C PRO A 92 -7.20 -2.48 -2.05
N LEU A 93 -7.87 -3.57 -2.38
CA LEU A 93 -9.05 -4.00 -1.64
C LEU A 93 -8.67 -5.10 -0.67
N LEU A 94 -9.54 -5.37 0.28
CA LEU A 94 -9.39 -6.46 1.23
C LEU A 94 -10.43 -7.52 0.91
N SER A 95 -10.09 -8.79 1.14
CA SER A 95 -11.05 -9.88 1.24
C SER A 95 -10.92 -10.49 2.63
N ILE A 96 -12.02 -10.43 3.39
CA ILE A 96 -12.14 -11.03 4.71
C ILE A 96 -13.39 -11.92 4.67
N ARG A 97 -13.21 -13.24 4.85
CA ARG A 97 -14.30 -14.23 4.77
C ARG A 97 -15.12 -14.12 3.46
N GLY A 98 -14.46 -13.74 2.36
CA GLY A 98 -15.07 -13.60 1.03
C GLY A 98 -15.79 -12.27 0.77
N GLU A 99 -15.89 -11.37 1.75
CA GLU A 99 -16.45 -10.03 1.57
C GLU A 99 -15.34 -9.04 1.15
N HIS A 100 -15.64 -8.15 0.21
CA HIS A 100 -14.72 -7.08 -0.21
C HIS A 100 -14.84 -5.84 0.67
N LEU A 101 -13.71 -5.35 1.18
CA LEU A 101 -13.64 -4.15 2.02
C LEU A 101 -12.56 -3.17 1.54
N LEU A 102 -12.81 -1.89 1.81
CA LEU A 102 -11.91 -0.77 1.59
C LEU A 102 -11.07 -0.55 2.86
N PRO A 103 -9.73 -0.46 2.78
CA PRO A 103 -8.92 -0.17 3.95
C PRO A 103 -9.08 1.28 4.42
N VAL A 104 -9.26 1.49 5.73
CA VAL A 104 -9.35 2.81 6.37
C VAL A 104 -8.54 2.78 7.67
N GLY A 105 -7.24 3.07 7.58
CA GLY A 105 -6.33 2.94 8.73
C GLY A 105 -6.30 1.50 9.25
N GLU A 106 -6.54 1.32 10.55
CA GLU A 106 -6.64 0.00 11.19
C GLU A 106 -8.00 -0.68 11.00
N TYR A 107 -8.94 0.01 10.36
CA TYR A 107 -10.29 -0.46 10.07
C TYR A 107 -10.45 -0.80 8.59
N ALA A 108 -11.59 -1.41 8.27
CA ALA A 108 -12.03 -1.69 6.93
C ALA A 108 -13.52 -1.38 6.76
N LEU A 109 -13.89 -0.84 5.61
CA LEU A 109 -15.26 -0.48 5.24
C LEU A 109 -15.79 -1.44 4.18
N PRO A 110 -16.90 -2.17 4.41
CA PRO A 110 -17.53 -2.96 3.35
C PRO A 110 -17.80 -2.13 2.10
N VAL A 111 -17.45 -2.66 0.92
CA VAL A 111 -17.65 -1.94 -0.37
C VAL A 111 -19.12 -1.57 -0.58
N SER A 112 -20.05 -2.40 -0.10
CA SER A 112 -21.50 -2.16 -0.14
C SER A 112 -21.94 -0.91 0.65
N LEU A 113 -21.16 -0.47 1.64
CA LEU A 113 -21.44 0.70 2.48
C LEU A 113 -20.66 1.95 2.05
N ALA A 114 -19.88 1.87 0.95
CA ALA A 114 -19.03 2.98 0.49
C ALA A 114 -19.83 4.26 0.21
N GLY A 115 -21.00 4.15 -0.41
CA GLY A 115 -21.86 5.30 -0.71
C GLY A 115 -22.40 5.98 0.54
N GLU A 116 -22.79 5.19 1.56
CA GLU A 116 -23.26 5.71 2.83
C GLU A 116 -22.13 6.40 3.60
N TYR A 117 -20.95 5.78 3.64
CA TYR A 117 -19.77 6.36 4.26
C TYR A 117 -19.39 7.70 3.63
N VAL A 118 -19.36 7.79 2.29
CA VAL A 118 -19.09 9.05 1.57
C VAL A 118 -20.12 10.11 1.92
N LYS A 119 -21.41 9.76 1.92
CA LYS A 119 -22.47 10.70 2.31
C LYS A 119 -22.23 11.26 3.71
N LYS A 120 -21.92 10.39 4.69
CA LYS A 120 -21.63 10.79 6.08
C LYS A 120 -20.36 11.63 6.19
N ALA A 121 -19.32 11.30 5.44
CA ALA A 121 -18.09 12.09 5.39
C ALA A 121 -18.36 13.51 4.85
N VAL A 122 -19.16 13.65 3.78
CA VAL A 122 -19.56 14.96 3.24
C VAL A 122 -20.37 15.75 4.26
N GLU A 123 -21.37 15.13 4.89
CA GLU A 123 -22.19 15.74 5.94
C GLU A 123 -21.36 16.27 7.11
N TYR A 124 -20.30 15.56 7.48
CA TYR A 124 -19.35 16.00 8.51
C TYR A 124 -18.62 17.29 8.09
N TYR A 125 -18.10 17.36 6.86
CA TYR A 125 -17.45 18.57 6.36
C TYR A 125 -18.41 19.75 6.16
N GLU A 126 -19.71 19.49 6.01
CA GLU A 126 -20.77 20.50 6.02
C GLU A 126 -21.17 20.95 7.45
N GLY A 127 -20.54 20.41 8.49
CA GLY A 127 -20.73 20.84 9.88
C GLY A 127 -21.72 20.00 10.70
N LYS A 128 -22.15 18.83 10.22
CA LYS A 128 -22.99 17.91 11.02
C LYS A 128 -22.11 17.08 11.98
N GLU A 129 -22.08 17.45 13.25
CA GLU A 129 -21.18 16.87 14.26
C GLU A 129 -21.35 15.34 14.42
N ASP A 130 -22.58 14.82 14.37
CA ASP A 130 -22.84 13.37 14.54
C ASP A 130 -22.40 12.53 13.33
N ALA A 131 -22.22 13.13 12.15
CA ALA A 131 -21.96 12.40 10.92
C ALA A 131 -20.60 11.66 10.93
N ALA A 132 -19.60 12.19 11.65
CA ALA A 132 -18.31 11.50 11.83
C ALA A 132 -18.46 10.21 12.62
N LYS A 133 -19.26 10.24 13.70
CA LYS A 133 -19.53 9.06 14.52
C LYS A 133 -20.35 8.03 13.74
N GLU A 134 -21.34 8.48 12.97
CA GLU A 134 -22.13 7.62 12.09
C GLU A 134 -21.25 6.95 11.02
N ALA A 135 -20.32 7.69 10.40
CA ALA A 135 -19.36 7.14 9.45
C ALA A 135 -18.44 6.08 10.11
N ALA A 136 -17.96 6.35 11.33
CA ALA A 136 -17.12 5.43 12.08
C ALA A 136 -17.84 4.12 12.44
N ASN A 137 -19.16 4.15 12.69
CA ASN A 137 -19.95 2.96 12.98
C ASN A 137 -20.08 1.99 11.79
N LEU A 138 -19.80 2.46 10.56
CA LEU A 138 -19.78 1.61 9.36
C LEU A 138 -18.47 0.82 9.23
N LEU A 139 -17.43 1.21 9.98
CA LEU A 139 -16.10 0.63 9.92
C LEU A 139 -16.00 -0.61 10.82
N ARG A 140 -15.25 -1.61 10.35
CA ARG A 140 -14.94 -2.82 11.10
C ARG A 140 -13.45 -2.85 11.41
N HIS A 141 -13.09 -3.18 12.65
CA HIS A 141 -11.69 -3.31 13.03
C HIS A 141 -11.04 -4.45 12.23
N MET A 142 -9.92 -4.19 11.56
CA MET A 142 -9.25 -5.13 10.66
C MET A 142 -7.86 -5.52 11.19
N ALA A 143 -7.14 -4.58 11.77
CA ALA A 143 -5.75 -4.78 12.15
C ALA A 143 -5.42 -4.05 13.44
N ALA A 144 -4.37 -4.50 14.12
CA ALA A 144 -3.82 -3.84 15.28
C ALA A 144 -2.31 -3.72 15.12
N ALA A 145 -1.78 -2.54 15.46
CA ALA A 145 -0.34 -2.34 15.57
C ALA A 145 0.15 -2.79 16.95
N SER A 146 1.20 -3.59 16.99
CA SER A 146 1.88 -4.03 18.21
C SER A 146 3.35 -3.70 18.14
N GLU A 147 3.90 -3.25 19.26
CA GLU A 147 5.31 -2.89 19.37
C GLU A 147 6.15 -4.10 19.77
N ARG A 148 7.32 -4.25 19.16
CA ARG A 148 8.34 -5.22 19.56
C ARG A 148 9.66 -4.50 19.78
N ILE A 149 10.33 -4.87 20.87
CA ILE A 149 11.67 -4.41 21.20
C ILE A 149 12.63 -5.53 20.82
N GLY A 150 13.62 -5.22 20.01
CA GLY A 150 14.69 -6.14 19.65
C GLY A 150 16.02 -5.67 20.21
N VAL A 151 16.89 -6.61 20.55
CA VAL A 151 18.26 -6.33 21.01
C VAL A 151 19.25 -7.12 20.19
N GLN A 152 20.38 -6.49 19.87
CA GLN A 152 21.56 -7.18 19.36
C GLN A 152 22.50 -7.43 20.53
N LEU A 153 22.84 -8.70 20.75
CA LEU A 153 23.82 -9.09 21.74
C LEU A 153 25.22 -9.05 21.14
N ASP A 154 26.21 -8.68 21.96
CA ASP A 154 27.62 -8.87 21.64
C ASP A 154 28.08 -10.29 21.96
N VAL A 155 29.32 -10.63 21.60
CA VAL A 155 29.96 -11.93 21.87
C VAL A 155 29.91 -12.30 23.36
N GLY A 156 29.95 -11.30 24.25
CA GLY A 156 29.83 -11.48 25.70
C GLY A 156 28.39 -11.69 26.22
N LYS A 157 27.38 -11.83 25.35
CA LYS A 157 25.95 -11.89 25.70
C LYS A 157 25.42 -10.64 26.41
N THR A 158 26.10 -9.51 26.25
CA THR A 158 25.66 -8.19 26.70
C THR A 158 24.93 -7.47 25.58
N VAL A 159 23.98 -6.60 25.91
CA VAL A 159 23.27 -5.81 24.90
C VAL A 159 24.22 -4.78 24.29
N ARG A 160 24.35 -4.81 22.96
CA ARG A 160 25.15 -3.84 22.19
C ARG A 160 24.26 -2.79 21.54
N TYR A 161 23.14 -3.22 20.97
CA TYR A 161 22.16 -2.33 20.35
C TYR A 161 20.75 -2.76 20.74
N MET A 162 19.84 -1.79 20.74
CA MET A 162 18.42 -2.01 20.92
C MET A 162 17.70 -1.28 19.80
N TYR A 163 16.59 -1.85 19.35
CA TYR A 163 15.69 -1.19 18.41
C TYR A 163 14.24 -1.49 18.80
N ARG A 164 13.34 -0.69 18.25
CA ARG A 164 11.92 -0.74 18.54
C ARG A 164 11.17 -0.61 17.24
N ALA A 165 10.23 -1.52 17.01
CA ALA A 165 9.49 -1.59 15.76
C ALA A 165 8.05 -2.02 16.02
N LYS A 166 7.11 -1.32 15.42
CA LYS A 166 5.71 -1.66 15.31
C LYS A 166 5.49 -2.60 14.14
N TYR A 167 4.59 -3.54 14.36
CA TYR A 167 4.15 -4.55 13.42
C TYR A 167 2.63 -4.60 13.42
N VAL A 168 2.06 -4.78 12.24
CA VAL A 168 0.63 -4.84 12.02
C VAL A 168 0.19 -6.30 11.98
N ALA A 169 -0.63 -6.69 12.95
CA ALA A 169 -1.31 -7.97 12.97
C ALA A 169 -2.76 -7.78 12.48
N TYR A 170 -3.31 -8.78 11.80
CA TYR A 170 -4.66 -8.74 11.23
C TYR A 170 -5.58 -9.69 12.01
N VAL A 171 -6.84 -9.30 12.23
CA VAL A 171 -7.77 -10.01 13.13
C VAL A 171 -8.32 -11.32 12.55
N ASP A 172 -8.28 -11.47 11.23
CA ASP A 172 -8.81 -12.61 10.47
C ASP A 172 -7.82 -13.00 9.35
N ASP A 173 -8.12 -14.07 8.61
CA ASP A 173 -7.44 -14.41 7.36
C ASP A 173 -7.75 -13.35 6.28
N VAL A 174 -6.97 -12.26 6.32
CA VAL A 174 -7.09 -11.14 5.38
C VAL A 174 -6.31 -11.45 4.11
N GLU A 175 -6.93 -11.18 2.97
CA GLU A 175 -6.24 -11.10 1.70
C GLU A 175 -6.22 -9.65 1.24
N MET A 176 -5.02 -9.13 0.96
CA MET A 176 -4.84 -7.82 0.33
C MET A 176 -4.82 -8.03 -1.17
N LEU A 177 -5.84 -7.53 -1.84
CA LEU A 177 -6.10 -7.73 -3.26
C LEU A 177 -5.60 -6.54 -4.06
N PHE A 178 -4.69 -6.80 -4.98
CA PHE A 178 -4.20 -5.84 -5.96
C PHE A 178 -4.53 -6.32 -7.37
N TRP A 179 -4.73 -5.41 -8.30
CA TRP A 179 -4.89 -5.73 -9.71
C TRP A 179 -3.66 -5.20 -10.44
N ALA A 180 -2.87 -6.10 -11.00
CA ALA A 180 -1.63 -5.77 -11.67
C ALA A 180 -1.71 -6.16 -13.15
N ARG A 181 -1.12 -5.34 -14.01
CA ARG A 181 -0.81 -5.74 -15.38
C ARG A 181 0.39 -6.68 -15.34
N LEU A 182 0.17 -7.94 -15.70
CA LEU A 182 1.19 -8.99 -15.73
C LEU A 182 1.15 -9.70 -17.09
N VAL A 183 2.25 -9.62 -17.83
CA VAL A 183 2.44 -10.31 -19.12
C VAL A 183 2.77 -11.79 -18.95
N ARG A 184 3.13 -12.20 -17.73
CA ARG A 184 3.42 -13.60 -17.37
C ARG A 184 2.56 -14.01 -16.19
N LYS A 185 2.14 -15.27 -16.20
CA LYS A 185 1.47 -15.88 -15.05
C LYS A 185 2.45 -15.90 -13.86
N LEU A 186 1.91 -15.58 -12.69
CA LEU A 186 2.65 -15.65 -11.44
C LEU A 186 2.16 -16.86 -10.65
N ASP A 187 3.07 -17.80 -10.39
CA ASP A 187 2.77 -18.96 -9.56
C ASP A 187 2.67 -18.55 -8.08
N ARG A 188 1.96 -19.36 -7.31
CA ARG A 188 1.87 -19.17 -5.86
C ARG A 188 3.27 -19.19 -5.24
N ALA A 189 3.59 -18.17 -4.44
CA ALA A 189 4.89 -18.02 -3.81
C ALA A 189 4.79 -17.50 -2.39
N VAL A 190 5.86 -17.70 -1.60
CA VAL A 190 6.07 -16.99 -0.34
C VAL A 190 7.10 -15.90 -0.59
N VAL A 191 6.76 -14.68 -0.19
CA VAL A 191 7.53 -13.47 -0.51
C VAL A 191 7.82 -12.66 0.73
N ARG A 192 8.92 -11.90 0.66
CA ARG A 192 9.16 -10.81 1.60
C ARG A 192 8.27 -9.63 1.21
N LEU A 193 7.43 -9.20 2.14
CA LEU A 193 6.52 -8.07 1.95
C LEU A 193 6.68 -7.10 3.13
N GLY A 194 7.16 -5.90 2.83
CA GLY A 194 7.49 -4.88 3.83
C GLY A 194 8.93 -4.98 4.36
N GLY A 195 9.16 -4.35 5.51
CA GLY A 195 10.47 -4.30 6.19
C GLY A 195 10.75 -5.54 7.04
N GLU A 196 11.93 -5.58 7.69
CA GLU A 196 12.31 -6.59 8.70
C GLU A 196 12.11 -8.05 8.29
N GLY A 197 12.17 -8.32 6.98
CA GLY A 197 12.11 -9.66 6.42
C GLY A 197 10.78 -10.38 6.58
N ARG A 198 9.66 -9.67 6.80
CA ARG A 198 8.34 -10.26 7.04
C ARG A 198 7.76 -10.96 5.82
N LEU A 199 6.98 -12.02 6.05
CA LEU A 199 6.52 -12.92 5.00
C LEU A 199 5.02 -12.84 4.71
N ALA A 200 4.69 -12.92 3.43
CA ALA A 200 3.33 -13.09 2.92
C ALA A 200 3.30 -14.19 1.85
N ALA A 201 2.20 -14.92 1.75
CA ALA A 201 1.90 -15.74 0.58
C ALA A 201 1.28 -14.83 -0.49
N VAL A 202 1.71 -14.99 -1.73
CA VAL A 202 1.11 -14.32 -2.89
C VAL A 202 0.58 -15.37 -3.87
N GLU A 203 -0.60 -15.11 -4.40
CA GLU A 203 -1.26 -15.96 -5.39
C GLU A 203 -1.92 -15.09 -6.45
N ALA A 204 -1.72 -15.44 -7.72
CA ALA A 204 -2.49 -14.86 -8.82
C ALA A 204 -3.83 -15.60 -8.93
N LYS A 205 -4.92 -14.87 -8.72
CA LYS A 205 -6.29 -15.35 -8.97
C LYS A 205 -6.67 -14.99 -10.40
N GLU A 206 -7.32 -15.91 -11.11
CA GLU A 206 -7.84 -15.63 -12.46
C GLU A 206 -8.78 -14.43 -12.43
N GLU A 207 -8.86 -13.69 -13.55
CA GLU A 207 -9.45 -12.36 -13.65
C GLU A 207 -10.81 -12.22 -12.95
N GLY A 208 -10.77 -11.77 -11.71
CA GLY A 208 -11.93 -11.18 -11.05
C GLY A 208 -12.13 -9.78 -11.63
N ALA A 209 -13.32 -9.51 -12.17
CA ALA A 209 -13.73 -8.15 -12.48
C ALA A 209 -13.44 -7.25 -11.27
N LEU A 210 -12.98 -6.02 -11.52
CA LEU A 210 -12.92 -5.01 -10.45
C LEU A 210 -14.30 -5.01 -9.78
N PRO A 211 -14.40 -5.16 -8.44
CA PRO A 211 -15.66 -5.51 -7.76
C PRO A 211 -16.78 -4.49 -7.92
N ALA A 212 -16.50 -3.33 -8.52
CA ALA A 212 -17.45 -2.61 -9.33
C ALA A 212 -16.68 -2.02 -10.52
N GLY A 213 -17.19 -2.14 -11.75
CA GLY A 213 -16.72 -1.32 -12.84
C GLY A 213 -16.74 0.15 -12.40
N SER A 214 -15.68 0.91 -12.68
CA SER A 214 -15.55 2.32 -12.31
C SER A 214 -16.87 3.05 -12.57
N GLN A 215 -17.61 3.37 -11.51
CA GLN A 215 -18.83 4.15 -11.63
C GLN A 215 -18.43 5.61 -11.61
N ARG A 216 -18.83 6.35 -12.64
CA ARG A 216 -18.70 7.81 -12.62
C ARG A 216 -19.55 8.36 -11.48
N GLY A 217 -18.93 9.16 -10.62
CA GLY A 217 -19.58 9.82 -9.50
C GLY A 217 -18.89 11.14 -9.18
N GLN A 218 -19.54 11.95 -8.34
CA GLN A 218 -18.99 13.22 -7.86
C GLN A 218 -17.84 13.02 -6.86
N TYR A 219 -17.83 11.88 -6.17
CA TYR A 219 -16.86 11.55 -5.12
C TYR A 219 -16.17 10.23 -5.44
N ALA A 220 -14.92 10.10 -4.99
CA ALA A 220 -14.13 8.89 -5.09
C ALA A 220 -13.41 8.61 -3.76
N ILE A 221 -13.23 7.33 -3.44
CA ILE A 221 -12.41 6.90 -2.31
C ILE A 221 -11.02 6.56 -2.85
N ALA A 222 -10.00 7.25 -2.34
CA ALA A 222 -8.62 7.00 -2.72
C ALA A 222 -8.11 5.71 -2.05
N LEU A 223 -7.87 4.66 -2.84
CA LEU A 223 -7.28 3.39 -2.38
C LEU A 223 -5.75 3.46 -2.24
N GLN A 224 -5.14 4.40 -2.95
CA GLN A 224 -3.70 4.63 -2.99
C GLN A 224 -3.41 6.11 -2.75
N PRO A 225 -2.21 6.45 -2.26
CA PRO A 225 -1.77 7.84 -2.19
C PRO A 225 -1.92 8.53 -3.56
N VAL A 226 -2.66 9.62 -3.60
CA VAL A 226 -2.76 10.48 -4.79
C VAL A 226 -1.59 11.44 -4.77
N LEU A 227 -0.66 11.27 -5.71
CA LEU A 227 0.48 12.17 -5.86
C LEU A 227 0.03 13.45 -6.56
N ILE A 228 0.25 14.59 -5.91
CA ILE A 228 -0.01 15.91 -6.49
C ILE A 228 1.32 16.50 -6.92
N TYR A 229 1.45 16.81 -8.20
CA TYR A 229 2.62 17.48 -8.74
C TYR A 229 2.52 19.00 -8.51
N SER A 230 3.64 19.65 -8.19
CA SER A 230 3.75 21.11 -8.17
C SER A 230 5.13 21.53 -8.67
N ASP A 231 5.15 22.49 -9.59
CA ASP A 231 6.37 23.21 -10.00
C ASP A 231 6.89 24.17 -8.90
N LYS A 232 6.15 24.28 -7.80
CA LYS A 232 6.45 25.14 -6.65
C LYS A 232 6.66 24.28 -5.40
N PRO A 233 7.37 24.78 -4.37
CA PRO A 233 7.57 24.05 -3.10
C PRO A 233 6.27 23.76 -2.33
N VAL A 234 5.13 24.26 -2.80
CA VAL A 234 3.79 24.02 -2.26
C VAL A 234 2.85 23.61 -3.40
N ALA A 235 2.00 22.62 -3.17
CA ALA A 235 0.92 22.26 -4.09
C ALA A 235 -0.37 22.93 -3.60
N ASN A 236 -1.05 23.69 -4.47
CA ASN A 236 -2.39 24.18 -4.15
C ASN A 236 -3.40 23.08 -4.49
N VAL A 237 -4.15 22.63 -3.50
CA VAL A 237 -5.13 21.54 -3.62
C VAL A 237 -6.55 22.08 -3.82
N ASP A 238 -6.75 23.40 -3.66
CA ASP A 238 -8.03 24.04 -3.96
C ASP A 238 -8.18 24.17 -5.47
N GLY A 239 -9.24 23.58 -6.03
CA GLY A 239 -9.50 23.38 -7.46
C GLY A 239 -9.68 24.64 -8.31
N GLY A 240 -8.68 25.52 -8.34
CA GLY A 240 -8.60 26.70 -9.18
C GLY A 240 -7.50 26.59 -10.23
N GLY A 241 -7.88 26.12 -11.42
CA GLY A 241 -7.21 26.43 -12.69
C GLY A 241 -5.75 25.97 -12.84
N TRP A 242 -5.56 24.82 -13.48
CA TRP A 242 -4.31 24.55 -14.21
C TRP A 242 -4.33 25.38 -15.48
N ALA A 243 -3.45 26.38 -15.57
CA ALA A 243 -3.11 27.11 -16.79
C ALA A 243 -1.67 26.76 -17.18
#